data_AF-A0A2M9AA35-F1
#
_entry.id   AF-A0A2M9AA35-F1
#
_cell.length_a   1.000
_cell.length_b   1.000
_cell.length_c   1.000
_cell.angle_alpha   90.00
_cell.angle_beta   90.00
_cell.angle_gamma   90.00
#
_symmetry.space_group_name_H-M   'P 1'
#
loop_
_entity.id
_entity.type
_entity.pdbx_description
1 polymer ?
#
loop_
_entity_poly.entity_id
_entity_poly.type
_entity_poly.pdbx_seq_one_letter_code
_entity_poly.pdbx_strand_id
1 'polypeptide(L)'
;MHNPYAEMAYLPYPEVLQKVWERHPRMNLTDRAKIFSPFAALRGYEDEIANKRFENLNVQKDELLEDSRAELDEALNALLERLENGEHPSVYVTYFVQNPNLEKGMGTYPSAKGTLQKFDAHTKILTIAGQKIPLSSIRKIFTHF
;
A
#
# COMPACT_ATOMS: atom_id res chain seq x y z
N MET A 1 -75.25 -3.95 9.38
CA MET A 1 -74.11 -4.77 8.93
C MET A 1 -72.97 -4.56 9.91
N HIS A 2 -72.58 -5.58 10.65
CA HIS A 2 -71.45 -5.53 11.58
C HIS A 2 -70.19 -5.90 10.80
N ASN A 3 -69.19 -5.01 10.75
CA ASN A 3 -67.91 -5.29 10.08
C ASN A 3 -67.05 -6.14 11.05
N PRO A 4 -66.81 -7.43 10.75
CA PRO A 4 -66.11 -8.35 11.67
C PRO A 4 -64.63 -8.00 11.89
N TYR A 5 -64.09 -7.00 11.19
CA TYR A 5 -62.72 -6.52 11.33
C TYR A 5 -62.60 -5.20 12.08
N ALA A 6 -63.72 -4.56 12.45
CA ALA A 6 -63.70 -3.27 13.15
C ALA A 6 -62.97 -3.33 14.51
N GLU A 7 -62.98 -4.48 15.16
CA GLU A 7 -62.34 -4.70 16.46
C GLU A 7 -60.81 -4.81 16.37
N MET A 8 -60.25 -5.17 15.21
CA MET A 8 -58.80 -5.26 15.04
C MET A 8 -58.13 -3.88 14.98
N ALA A 9 -58.87 -2.84 14.58
CA ALA A 9 -58.36 -1.47 14.49
C ALA A 9 -58.17 -0.79 15.87
N TYR A 10 -58.81 -1.33 16.91
CA TYR A 10 -58.79 -0.78 18.27
C TYR A 10 -58.11 -1.69 19.30
N LEU A 11 -57.34 -2.69 18.84
CA LEU A 11 -56.50 -3.47 19.73
C LEU A 11 -55.47 -2.56 20.41
N PRO A 12 -55.45 -2.49 21.76
CA PRO A 12 -54.41 -1.77 22.47
C PRO A 12 -53.06 -2.38 22.12
N TYR A 13 -52.05 -1.53 21.94
CA TYR A 13 -50.69 -2.00 21.67
C TYR A 13 -50.28 -3.00 22.77
N PRO A 14 -49.77 -4.20 22.43
CA PRO A 14 -49.48 -5.21 23.43
C PRO A 14 -48.46 -4.68 24.46
N GLU A 15 -48.86 -4.55 25.73
CA GLU A 15 -47.96 -4.15 26.84
C GLU A 15 -46.73 -5.07 26.92
N VAL A 16 -46.87 -6.32 26.46
CA VAL A 16 -45.81 -7.32 26.36
C VAL A 16 -44.64 -6.83 25.51
N LEU A 17 -44.90 -6.09 24.43
CA LEU A 17 -43.84 -5.53 23.58
C LEU A 17 -43.13 -4.35 24.26
N GLN A 18 -43.84 -3.59 25.09
CA GLN A 18 -43.27 -2.46 25.83
C GLN A 18 -42.24 -2.94 26.87
N LYS A 19 -42.60 -3.97 27.66
CA LYS A 19 -41.67 -4.64 28.60
C LYS A 19 -40.47 -5.29 27.90
N VAL A 20 -40.67 -5.82 26.69
CA VAL A 20 -39.57 -6.40 25.89
C VAL A 20 -38.57 -5.30 25.47
N TRP A 21 -39.03 -4.08 25.18
CA TRP A 21 -38.15 -2.98 24.78
C TRP A 21 -37.42 -2.32 25.97
N GLU A 22 -37.99 -2.39 27.18
CA GLU A 22 -37.31 -1.99 28.41
C GLU A 22 -36.17 -2.96 28.80
N ARG A 23 -36.41 -4.26 28.61
CA ARG A 23 -35.41 -5.30 28.91
C ARG A 23 -34.36 -5.46 27.82
N HIS A 24 -34.73 -5.23 26.56
CA HIS A 24 -33.86 -5.28 25.39
C HIS A 24 -34.02 -3.99 24.57
N PRO A 25 -33.39 -2.89 25.01
CA PRO A 25 -33.42 -1.63 24.27
C PRO A 25 -32.92 -1.85 22.85
N ARG A 26 -33.64 -1.27 21.88
CA ARG A 26 -33.25 -1.36 20.47
C ARG A 26 -31.90 -0.68 20.28
N MET A 27 -30.99 -1.40 19.63
CA MET A 27 -29.68 -0.87 19.29
C MET A 27 -29.80 0.40 18.42
N ASN A 28 -29.07 1.45 18.78
CA ASN A 28 -29.01 2.69 18.01
C ASN A 28 -28.51 2.41 16.58
N LEU A 29 -28.99 3.19 15.60
CA LEU A 29 -28.67 3.03 14.18
C LEU A 29 -27.16 3.01 13.92
N THR A 30 -26.40 3.85 14.64
CA THR A 30 -24.93 3.92 14.57
C THR A 30 -24.25 2.64 15.07
N ASP A 31 -24.77 2.02 16.13
CA ASP A 31 -24.20 0.80 16.68
C ASP A 31 -24.54 -0.42 15.83
N ARG A 32 -25.70 -0.41 15.13
CA ARG A 32 -26.03 -1.43 14.13
C ARG A 32 -25.00 -1.47 12.98
N ALA A 33 -24.46 -0.32 12.57
CA ALA A 33 -23.46 -0.26 11.51
C ALA A 33 -22.14 -0.98 11.90
N LYS A 34 -21.78 -1.02 13.19
CA LYS A 34 -20.57 -1.70 13.68
C LYS A 34 -20.62 -3.22 13.51
N ILE A 35 -21.82 -3.82 13.54
CA ILE A 35 -22.00 -5.27 13.34
C ILE A 35 -21.68 -5.66 11.89
N PHE A 36 -21.88 -4.76 10.93
CA PHE A 36 -21.64 -4.98 9.50
C PHE A 36 -20.31 -4.41 9.01
N SER A 37 -19.43 -3.96 9.91
CA SER A 37 -18.12 -3.41 9.55
C SER A 37 -16.99 -4.32 10.07
N PRO A 38 -16.83 -5.54 9.51
CA PRO A 38 -15.77 -6.47 9.92
C PRO A 38 -14.35 -5.92 9.68
N PHE A 39 -14.24 -4.82 8.92
CA PHE A 39 -12.98 -4.16 8.58
C PHE A 39 -12.89 -2.71 9.08
N ALA A 40 -13.77 -2.28 10.00
CA ALA A 40 -13.74 -0.91 10.54
C ALA A 40 -12.39 -0.56 11.21
N ALA A 41 -11.71 -1.57 11.77
CA ALA A 41 -10.38 -1.45 12.38
C ALA A 41 -9.22 -1.28 11.37
N LEU A 42 -9.48 -1.46 10.07
CA LEU A 42 -8.45 -1.31 9.02
C LEU A 42 -8.39 0.10 8.41
N ARG A 43 -9.29 1.01 8.78
CA ARG A 43 -9.19 2.42 8.39
C ARG A 43 -8.00 3.05 9.11
N GLY A 44 -6.90 3.25 8.38
CA GLY A 44 -5.59 3.66 8.91
C GLY A 44 -4.44 2.74 8.49
N TYR A 45 -4.74 1.51 8.02
CA TYR A 45 -3.77 0.57 7.46
C TYR A 45 -3.68 0.65 5.93
N GLU A 46 -4.30 1.65 5.28
CA GLU A 46 -4.33 1.76 3.82
C GLU A 46 -2.92 1.89 3.23
N ASP A 47 -2.06 2.70 3.86
CA ASP A 47 -0.65 2.81 3.50
C ASP A 47 0.13 1.50 3.73
N GLU A 48 -0.11 0.80 4.84
CA GLU A 48 0.57 -0.47 5.14
C GLU A 48 0.12 -1.61 4.20
N ILE A 49 -1.16 -1.64 3.82
CA ILE A 49 -1.71 -2.59 2.84
C ILE A 49 -1.18 -2.28 1.44
N ALA A 50 -1.12 -1.01 1.05
CA ALA A 50 -0.54 -0.59 -0.22
C ALA A 50 0.94 -0.99 -0.31
N ASN A 51 1.72 -0.69 0.73
CA ASN A 51 3.14 -1.05 0.82
C ASN A 51 3.36 -2.58 0.78
N LYS A 52 2.59 -3.36 1.56
CA LYS A 52 2.69 -4.83 1.57
C LYS A 52 2.25 -5.51 0.27
N ARG A 53 1.38 -4.87 -0.52
CA ARG A 53 0.89 -5.44 -1.78
C ARG A 53 2.03 -5.61 -2.78
N PHE A 54 2.91 -4.62 -2.89
CA PHE A 54 4.05 -4.65 -3.81
C PHE A 54 5.19 -5.55 -3.32
N GLU A 55 5.36 -5.74 -2.00
CA GLU A 55 6.43 -6.57 -1.45
C GLU A 55 6.23 -8.08 -1.65
N ASN A 56 5.00 -8.57 -1.80
CA ASN A 56 4.72 -10.01 -1.93
C ASN A 56 4.49 -10.51 -3.36
N LEU A 57 4.49 -9.61 -4.35
CA LEU A 57 4.44 -9.98 -5.76
C LEU A 57 5.83 -10.47 -6.18
N ASN A 58 6.04 -11.79 -6.07
CA ASN A 58 7.20 -12.41 -6.70
C ASN A 58 6.97 -12.42 -8.22
N VAL A 59 7.83 -11.72 -8.94
CA VAL A 59 7.82 -11.60 -10.39
C VAL A 59 9.15 -12.11 -10.95
N GLN A 60 9.12 -12.54 -12.21
CA GLN A 60 10.37 -12.83 -12.91
C GLN A 60 11.16 -11.54 -13.10
N LYS A 61 12.49 -11.65 -12.96
CA LYS A 61 13.43 -10.58 -13.29
C LYS A 61 13.31 -10.33 -14.78
N ASP A 62 12.68 -9.21 -15.08
CA ASP A 62 12.43 -8.82 -16.44
C ASP A 62 13.55 -7.89 -16.91
N GLU A 63 14.02 -8.12 -18.13
CA GLU A 63 15.13 -7.36 -18.72
C GLU A 63 14.63 -5.97 -19.09
N LEU A 64 15.41 -4.93 -18.78
CA LEU A 64 15.06 -3.60 -19.25
C LEU A 64 15.17 -3.58 -20.78
N LEU A 65 14.09 -3.14 -21.42
CA LEU A 65 14.09 -2.75 -22.82
C LEU A 65 15.14 -1.66 -23.06
N GLU A 66 15.66 -1.59 -24.28
CA GLU A 66 16.75 -0.68 -24.67
C GLU A 66 16.41 0.80 -24.39
N ASP A 67 15.18 1.22 -24.70
CA ASP A 67 14.69 2.56 -24.37
C ASP A 67 14.68 2.84 -22.86
N SER A 68 14.21 1.89 -22.06
CA SER A 68 14.18 2.03 -20.60
C SER A 68 15.57 2.05 -19.97
N ARG A 69 16.58 1.44 -20.62
CA ARG A 69 17.98 1.54 -20.20
C ARG A 69 18.54 2.94 -20.46
N ALA A 70 18.26 3.51 -21.64
CA ALA A 70 18.69 4.86 -21.98
C ALA A 70 18.11 5.89 -21.01
N GLU A 71 16.82 5.79 -20.69
CA GLU A 71 16.17 6.65 -19.67
C GLU A 71 16.84 6.53 -18.29
N LEU A 72 17.20 5.31 -17.89
CA LEU A 72 17.88 5.06 -16.62
C LEU A 72 19.29 5.67 -16.60
N ASP A 73 20.05 5.51 -17.68
CA ASP A 73 21.40 6.06 -17.81
C ASP A 73 21.38 7.60 -17.81
N GLU A 74 20.43 8.24 -18.50
CA GLU A 74 20.25 9.69 -18.46
C GLU A 74 19.93 10.18 -17.04
N ALA A 75 18.99 9.52 -16.36
CA ALA A 75 18.63 9.87 -14.98
C ALA A 75 19.81 9.69 -14.01
N LEU A 76 20.65 8.67 -14.21
CA LEU A 76 21.86 8.45 -13.43
C LEU A 76 22.90 9.54 -13.68
N ASN A 77 23.16 9.90 -14.94
CA ASN A 77 24.10 10.97 -15.27
C ASN A 77 23.71 12.29 -14.62
N ALA A 78 22.42 12.67 -14.72
CA ALA A 78 21.92 13.87 -14.07
C ALA A 78 22.09 13.85 -12.54
N LEU A 79 21.94 12.68 -11.90
CA LEU A 79 22.18 12.52 -10.47
C LEU A 79 23.66 12.60 -10.09
N LEU A 80 24.55 12.10 -10.95
CA LEU A 80 25.99 12.17 -10.75
C LEU A 80 26.50 13.60 -10.87
N GLU A 81 26.04 14.36 -11.86
CA GLU A 81 26.37 15.79 -11.99
C GLU A 81 25.98 16.56 -10.72
N ARG A 82 24.81 16.27 -10.16
CA ARG A 82 24.35 16.90 -8.91
C ARG A 82 25.21 16.48 -7.71
N LEU A 83 25.58 15.21 -7.61
CA LEU A 83 26.52 14.73 -6.59
C LEU A 83 27.88 15.42 -6.69
N GLU A 84 28.41 15.62 -7.90
CA GLU A 84 29.67 16.33 -8.14
C GLU A 84 29.60 17.81 -7.74
N ASN A 85 28.43 18.43 -7.91
CA ASN A 85 28.15 19.78 -7.42
C ASN A 85 27.99 19.86 -5.89
N GLY A 86 28.10 18.73 -5.17
CA GLY A 86 27.93 18.64 -3.72
C GLY A 86 26.46 18.60 -3.27
N GLU A 87 25.52 18.40 -4.20
CA GLU A 87 24.11 18.19 -3.87
C GLU A 87 23.86 16.71 -3.53
N HIS A 88 22.99 16.50 -2.53
CA HIS A 88 22.55 15.17 -2.13
C HIS A 88 21.04 15.05 -2.34
N PRO A 89 20.57 14.80 -3.58
CA PRO A 89 19.15 14.75 -3.88
C PRO A 89 18.46 13.55 -3.22
N SER A 90 17.19 13.73 -2.85
CA SER A 90 16.34 12.63 -2.41
C SER A 90 15.84 11.86 -3.64
N VAL A 91 16.10 10.57 -3.68
CA VAL A 91 15.72 9.69 -4.79
C VAL A 91 14.76 8.58 -4.33
N TYR A 92 13.95 8.12 -5.26
CA TYR A 92 13.13 6.91 -5.18
C TYR A 92 13.68 5.90 -6.18
N VAL A 93 14.14 4.76 -5.69
CA VAL A 93 14.74 3.70 -6.51
C VAL A 93 13.95 2.43 -6.39
N THR A 94 13.54 1.87 -7.52
CA THR A 94 12.99 0.53 -7.61
C THR A 94 14.06 -0.42 -8.10
N TYR A 95 14.35 -1.49 -7.36
CA TYR A 95 15.42 -2.43 -7.67
C TYR A 95 14.98 -3.88 -7.44
N PHE A 96 15.59 -4.81 -8.15
CA PHE A 96 15.28 -6.24 -8.06
C PHE A 96 16.03 -6.88 -6.89
N VAL A 97 15.28 -7.60 -6.05
CA VAL A 97 15.82 -8.46 -5.00
C VAL A 97 15.41 -9.89 -5.27
N GLN A 98 16.40 -10.75 -5.52
CA GLN A 98 16.14 -12.18 -5.73
C GLN A 98 15.65 -12.82 -4.43
N ASN A 99 14.58 -13.61 -4.52
CA ASN A 99 14.08 -14.36 -3.38
C ASN A 99 14.88 -15.67 -3.24
N PRO A 100 15.56 -15.90 -2.10
CA PRO A 100 16.39 -17.11 -1.91
C PRO A 100 15.58 -18.40 -1.86
N ASN A 101 14.27 -18.33 -1.60
CA ASN A 101 13.39 -19.49 -1.47
C ASN A 101 12.69 -19.89 -2.79
N LEU A 102 12.89 -19.14 -3.87
CA LEU A 102 12.27 -19.37 -5.18
C LEU A 102 13.30 -19.72 -6.25
N GLU A 103 12.81 -20.08 -7.43
CA GLU A 103 13.64 -20.36 -8.60
C GLU A 103 14.53 -19.16 -8.99
N LYS A 104 15.65 -19.44 -9.66
CA LYS A 104 16.56 -18.40 -10.15
C LYS A 104 15.82 -17.46 -11.09
N GLY A 105 15.94 -16.16 -10.83
CA GLY A 105 15.25 -15.13 -11.59
C GLY A 105 13.87 -14.77 -11.04
N MET A 106 13.39 -15.39 -9.96
CA MET A 106 12.20 -14.90 -9.25
C MET A 106 12.59 -14.04 -8.05
N GLY A 107 11.86 -12.94 -7.86
CA GLY A 107 12.14 -11.99 -6.80
C GLY A 107 11.10 -10.89 -6.74
N THR A 108 11.40 -9.87 -5.95
CA THR A 108 10.51 -8.73 -5.71
C THR A 108 11.17 -7.45 -6.17
N TYR A 109 10.35 -6.41 -6.41
CA TYR A 109 10.82 -5.07 -6.75
C TYR A 109 10.50 -4.09 -5.62
N PRO A 110 11.25 -4.14 -4.50
CA PRO A 110 11.12 -3.13 -3.46
C PRO A 110 11.49 -1.74 -4.00
N SER A 111 10.88 -0.73 -3.39
CA SER A 111 11.19 0.68 -3.64
C SER A 111 11.87 1.27 -2.41
N ALA A 112 13.07 1.80 -2.56
CA ALA A 112 13.80 2.53 -1.53
C ALA A 112 13.68 4.03 -1.78
N LYS A 113 13.31 4.77 -0.74
CA LYS A 113 13.39 6.23 -0.71
C LYS A 113 14.57 6.65 0.14
N GLY A 114 15.40 7.56 -0.34
CA GLY A 114 16.45 8.13 0.49
C GLY A 114 17.33 9.13 -0.22
N THR A 115 18.21 9.75 0.55
CA THR A 115 19.21 10.66 0.04
C THR A 115 20.32 9.89 -0.65
N LEU A 116 20.65 10.28 -1.88
CA LEU A 116 21.79 9.73 -2.61
C LEU A 116 23.09 10.27 -2.03
N GLN A 117 23.91 9.38 -1.46
CA GLN A 117 25.14 9.75 -0.74
C GLN A 117 26.38 9.60 -1.60
N LYS A 118 26.49 8.47 -2.31
CA LYS A 118 27.70 8.13 -3.07
C LYS A 118 27.36 7.21 -4.23
N PHE A 119 28.09 7.39 -5.32
CA PHE A 119 28.19 6.43 -6.40
C PHE A 119 29.62 5.90 -6.49
N ASP A 120 29.78 4.59 -6.59
CA ASP A 120 31.05 3.94 -6.89
C ASP A 120 31.02 3.42 -8.33
N ALA A 121 31.74 4.12 -9.22
CA ALA A 121 31.80 3.77 -10.64
C ALA A 121 32.55 2.45 -10.91
N HIS A 122 33.47 2.04 -10.03
CA HIS A 122 34.21 0.78 -10.20
C HIS A 122 33.34 -0.42 -9.88
N THR A 123 32.62 -0.36 -8.76
CA THR A 123 31.73 -1.46 -8.34
C THR A 123 30.32 -1.36 -8.91
N LYS A 124 29.98 -0.22 -9.53
CA LYS A 124 28.62 0.12 -10.00
C LYS A 124 27.58 0.00 -8.88
N ILE A 125 27.91 0.54 -7.71
CA ILE A 125 27.06 0.50 -6.52
C ILE A 125 26.67 1.93 -6.12
N LEU A 126 25.36 2.14 -5.92
CA LEU A 126 24.80 3.37 -5.36
C LEU A 126 24.57 3.19 -3.87
N THR A 127 24.90 4.22 -3.09
CA THR A 127 24.60 4.28 -1.65
C THR A 127 23.49 5.28 -1.42
N ILE A 128 22.32 4.79 -1.03
CA ILE A 128 21.11 5.60 -0.79
C ILE A 128 20.68 5.39 0.65
N ALA A 129 20.68 6.46 1.45
CA ALA A 129 20.40 6.40 2.89
C ALA A 129 21.17 5.28 3.64
N GLY A 130 22.43 5.02 3.26
CA GLY A 130 23.28 3.96 3.82
C GLY A 130 23.06 2.56 3.22
N GLN A 131 22.05 2.35 2.39
CA GLN A 131 21.81 1.10 1.68
C GLN A 131 22.62 1.03 0.38
N LYS A 132 23.35 -0.07 0.18
CA LYS A 132 24.13 -0.33 -1.04
C LYS A 132 23.27 -1.08 -2.06
N ILE A 133 23.01 -0.45 -3.20
CA ILE A 133 22.17 -0.99 -4.27
C ILE A 133 23.02 -1.12 -5.55
N PRO A 134 23.17 -2.33 -6.12
CA PRO A 134 23.87 -2.52 -7.39
C PRO A 134 23.09 -1.90 -8.55
N LEU A 135 23.79 -1.21 -9.45
CA LEU A 135 23.20 -0.59 -10.65
C LEU A 135 22.47 -1.62 -11.53
N SER A 136 23.03 -2.82 -11.65
CA SER A 136 22.47 -3.92 -12.46
C SER A 136 21.14 -4.48 -11.93
N SER A 137 20.78 -4.14 -10.70
CA SER A 137 19.49 -4.49 -10.10
C SER A 137 18.47 -3.36 -10.23
N ILE A 138 18.88 -2.14 -10.58
CA ILE A 138 17.97 -0.99 -10.64
C ILE A 138 17.09 -1.10 -11.87
N ARG A 139 15.79 -0.90 -11.65
CA ARG A 139 14.76 -0.87 -12.68
C ARG A 139 14.42 0.56 -13.07
N LYS A 140 14.22 1.43 -12.07
CA LYS A 140 13.84 2.84 -12.25
C LYS A 140 14.40 3.68 -11.10
N ILE A 141 14.78 4.91 -11.42
CA ILE A 141 15.18 5.92 -10.44
C ILE A 141 14.42 7.21 -10.72
N PHE A 142 13.85 7.79 -9.67
CA PHE A 142 13.14 9.06 -9.71
C PHE A 142 13.76 10.01 -8.72
N THR A 143 13.97 11.25 -9.13
CA THR A 143 14.43 12.32 -8.24
C THR A 143 13.22 13.05 -7.69
N HIS A 144 13.16 13.25 -6.37
CA HIS A 144 12.18 14.13 -5.76
C HIS A 144 12.73 15.55 -5.78
N PHE A 145 11.99 16.48 -6.40
CA PHE A 145 12.31 17.91 -6.44
C PHE A 145 11.70 18.63 -5.24
#